data_AF-A0A7C9E448-F1
#
_entry.id   AF-A0A7C9E448-F1
#
_cell.length_a   1.000
_cell.length_b   1.000
_cell.length_c   1.000
_cell.angle_alpha   90.00
_cell.angle_beta   90.00
_cell.angle_gamma   90.00
#
_symmetry.space_group_name_H-M   'P 1'
#
loop_
_entity.id
_entity.type
_entity.pdbx_description
1 polymer ?
#
loop_
_entity_poly.entity_id
_entity_poly.type
_entity_poly.pdbx_seq_one_letter_code
_entity_poly.pdbx_strand_id
1 'polypeptide(L)'
;QPIKVTATEIPSAVQKSRSGGKIRIGINGFGRIGRLVHRIATLRDDMDVVAVNDPFIDARYMAYMFTYDSTHGVFNGTIRVVDDSTLEINGKQVKVTSKRNPEEIPWGDYGVDYVVESSGVFTALEKASAHKKGGAKKVVISAPSADAPMFVVGVNEKTYKPEMDVVSNASCTTNCLAPLAKVVHEEFGIVEGLMTTVHATTATQKTVDGPSRKDWRGGRSASQNIIPSSTGAAKAVGKVLPELNGKLTGMAFRVPTPNVSVVDLTCRLQKNATYEDVKAAIKYASEG
;
A
#
# COMPACT_ATOMS: atom_id res chain seq x y z
N GLN A 1 -3.15 10.47 -39.29
CA GLN A 1 -3.29 11.61 -38.36
C GLN A 1 -2.72 11.16 -37.03
N PRO A 2 -1.81 11.92 -36.38
CA PRO A 2 -1.39 11.57 -35.02
C PRO A 2 -2.62 11.55 -34.12
N ILE A 3 -2.79 10.47 -33.37
CA ILE A 3 -3.87 10.35 -32.40
C ILE A 3 -3.65 11.48 -31.38
N LYS A 4 -4.54 12.46 -31.34
CA LYS A 4 -4.58 13.40 -30.22
C LYS A 4 -4.89 12.56 -28.99
N VAL A 5 -3.92 12.46 -28.08
CA VAL A 5 -4.11 11.91 -26.74
C VAL A 5 -5.29 12.65 -26.12
N THR A 6 -6.37 11.94 -25.83
CA THR A 6 -7.60 12.50 -25.30
C THR A 6 -8.05 11.64 -24.13
N ALA A 7 -7.85 12.21 -22.94
CA ALA A 7 -8.32 11.77 -21.63
C ALA A 7 -7.23 11.19 -20.72
N THR A 8 -6.71 12.07 -19.88
CA THR A 8 -6.63 11.79 -18.45
C THR A 8 -7.00 13.08 -17.75
N GLU A 9 -8.12 13.08 -17.03
CA GLU A 9 -8.42 14.21 -16.14
C GLU A 9 -7.28 14.32 -15.13
N ILE A 10 -6.67 15.51 -15.09
CA ILE A 10 -5.68 15.94 -14.10
C ILE A 10 -6.20 15.57 -12.70
N PRO A 11 -5.49 14.74 -11.91
CA PRO A 11 -5.85 14.55 -10.50
C PRO A 11 -5.83 15.90 -9.82
N SER A 12 -6.96 16.31 -9.22
CA SER A 12 -6.97 17.58 -8.50
C SER A 12 -5.91 17.51 -7.40
N ALA A 13 -5.06 18.54 -7.29
CA ALA A 13 -4.15 18.71 -6.17
C ALA A 13 -4.90 18.39 -4.86
N VAL A 14 -4.29 17.55 -4.00
CA VAL A 14 -4.87 17.12 -2.72
C VAL A 14 -5.42 18.37 -2.02
N GLN A 15 -6.75 18.49 -1.97
CA GLN A 15 -7.38 19.63 -1.33
C GLN A 15 -6.97 19.61 0.14
N LYS A 16 -6.30 20.67 0.60
CA LYS A 16 -6.02 20.86 2.03
C LYS A 16 -7.32 20.66 2.82
N SER A 17 -7.26 19.79 3.83
CA SER A 17 -8.35 19.53 4.77
C SER A 17 -9.02 20.85 5.19
N ARG A 18 -10.36 20.93 5.04
CA ARG A 18 -11.19 22.07 5.50
C ARG A 18 -11.36 22.12 7.02
N SER A 19 -10.82 21.16 7.77
CA SER A 19 -10.81 21.19 9.23
C SER A 19 -9.45 21.71 9.72
N GLY A 20 -9.46 22.70 10.60
CA GLY A 20 -8.24 23.35 11.12
C GLY A 20 -7.34 22.46 12.00
N GLY A 21 -7.57 21.14 12.05
CA GLY A 21 -6.79 20.16 12.79
C GLY A 21 -6.05 19.19 11.87
N LYS A 22 -4.90 18.70 12.32
CA LYS A 22 -4.12 17.66 11.62
C LYS A 22 -4.80 16.29 11.75
N ILE A 23 -4.71 15.48 10.70
CA ILE A 23 -5.22 14.11 10.70
C ILE A 23 -4.40 13.27 11.69
N ARG A 24 -5.05 12.61 12.65
CA ARG A 24 -4.39 11.81 13.68
C ARG A 24 -4.39 10.34 13.27
N ILE A 25 -3.21 9.76 13.09
CA ILE A 25 -3.01 8.42 12.55
C ILE A 25 -2.50 7.46 13.63
N GLY A 26 -3.11 6.28 13.70
CA GLY A 26 -2.59 5.11 14.39
C GLY A 26 -2.03 4.10 13.40
N ILE A 27 -0.97 3.37 13.76
CA ILE A 27 -0.40 2.33 12.90
C ILE A 27 -0.46 0.98 13.62
N ASN A 28 -1.15 0.00 13.04
CA ASN A 28 -1.11 -1.38 13.50
C ASN A 28 -0.11 -2.19 12.66
N GLY A 29 0.88 -2.80 13.32
CA GLY A 29 2.01 -3.47 12.70
C GLY A 29 3.13 -2.50 12.32
N PHE A 30 4.21 -2.50 13.09
CA PHE A 30 5.35 -1.60 12.87
C PHE A 30 6.46 -2.26 12.03
N GLY A 31 6.02 -3.02 11.03
CA GLY A 31 6.85 -3.67 10.02
C GLY A 31 7.33 -2.71 8.94
N ARG A 32 7.75 -3.25 7.78
CA ARG A 32 8.27 -2.46 6.65
C ARG A 32 7.31 -1.33 6.24
N ILE A 33 6.03 -1.63 6.03
CA ILE A 33 5.06 -0.63 5.57
C ILE A 33 4.75 0.39 6.69
N GLY A 34 4.43 -0.06 7.90
CA GLY A 34 4.12 0.83 9.02
C GLY A 34 5.24 1.84 9.32
N ARG A 35 6.51 1.41 9.32
CA ARG A 35 7.64 2.33 9.53
C ARG A 35 7.80 3.33 8.39
N LEU A 36 7.65 2.91 7.13
CA LEU A 36 7.75 3.81 5.98
C LEU A 36 6.59 4.80 5.94
N VAL A 37 5.37 4.38 6.29
CA VAL A 37 4.23 5.29 6.47
C VAL A 37 4.55 6.34 7.53
N HIS A 38 5.09 5.94 8.67
CA HIS A 38 5.48 6.88 9.72
C HIS A 38 6.60 7.83 9.25
N ARG A 39 7.67 7.32 8.62
CA ARG A 39 8.73 8.18 8.04
C ARG A 39 8.19 9.19 7.03
N ILE A 40 7.21 8.82 6.19
CA ILE A 40 6.56 9.75 5.25
C ILE A 40 5.70 10.77 6.00
N ALA A 41 4.96 10.34 7.02
CA ALA A 41 4.13 11.22 7.83
C ALA A 41 4.96 12.29 8.57
N THR A 42 6.23 12.02 8.93
CA THR A 42 7.08 13.05 9.55
C THR A 42 7.47 14.19 8.60
N LEU A 43 7.31 13.99 7.28
CA LEU A 43 7.57 15.00 6.26
C LEU A 43 6.33 15.82 5.90
N ARG A 44 5.18 15.53 6.52
CA ARG A 44 3.90 16.16 6.22
C ARG A 44 3.46 17.08 7.35
N ASP A 45 2.76 18.15 6.98
CA ASP A 45 2.21 19.14 7.90
C ASP A 45 0.74 18.88 8.23
N ASP A 46 0.04 18.07 7.44
CA ASP A 46 -1.40 17.81 7.53
C ASP A 46 -1.78 16.56 8.34
N MET A 47 -0.80 15.79 8.81
CA MET A 47 -1.02 14.58 9.60
C MET A 47 0.03 14.36 10.67
N ASP A 48 -0.37 13.67 11.74
CA ASP A 48 0.50 13.23 12.82
C ASP A 48 0.24 11.75 13.13
N VAL A 49 1.30 10.95 13.23
CA VAL A 49 1.22 9.61 13.81
C VAL A 49 1.29 9.77 15.32
N VAL A 50 0.28 9.27 16.03
CA VAL A 50 0.14 9.51 17.48
C VAL A 50 0.13 8.22 18.30
N ALA A 51 -0.08 7.09 17.65
CA ALA A 51 0.04 5.78 18.27
C ALA A 51 0.53 4.72 17.29
N VAL A 52 1.29 3.75 17.80
CA VAL A 52 1.73 2.55 17.09
C VAL A 52 1.45 1.33 17.96
N ASN A 53 1.03 0.24 17.31
CA ASN A 53 0.83 -1.05 17.95
C ASN A 53 1.66 -2.13 17.25
N ASP A 54 2.47 -2.87 17.99
CA ASP A 54 3.07 -4.12 17.52
C ASP A 54 3.31 -5.07 18.71
N PRO A 55 2.68 -6.26 18.74
CA PRO A 55 2.79 -7.18 19.86
C PRO A 55 4.11 -7.97 19.90
N PHE A 56 5.00 -7.78 18.93
CA PHE A 56 6.22 -8.59 18.79
C PHE A 56 7.51 -7.83 19.11
N ILE A 57 7.43 -6.51 19.30
CA ILE A 57 8.60 -5.64 19.51
C ILE A 57 8.29 -4.58 20.56
N ASP A 58 9.29 -4.22 21.37
CA ASP A 58 9.17 -3.15 22.36
C ASP A 58 9.54 -1.78 21.79
N ALA A 59 9.34 -0.71 22.57
CA ALA A 59 9.66 0.65 22.14
C ALA A 59 11.13 0.85 21.75
N ARG A 60 12.08 0.19 22.43
CA ARG A 60 13.51 0.31 22.14
C ARG A 60 13.84 -0.31 20.78
N TYR A 61 13.27 -1.48 20.51
CA TYR A 61 13.47 -2.17 19.24
C TYR A 61 12.73 -1.47 18.09
N MET A 62 11.53 -0.92 18.34
CA MET A 62 10.85 -0.03 17.41
C MET A 62 11.74 1.17 17.04
N ALA A 63 12.36 1.82 18.02
CA ALA A 63 13.25 2.96 17.79
C ALA A 63 14.46 2.55 16.95
N TYR A 64 15.10 1.43 17.28
CA TYR A 64 16.21 0.88 16.48
C TYR A 64 15.81 0.62 15.02
N MET A 65 14.71 -0.10 14.79
CA MET A 65 14.21 -0.43 13.45
C MET A 65 13.73 0.81 12.68
N PHE A 66 13.30 1.85 13.37
CA PHE A 66 12.91 3.11 12.77
C PHE A 66 14.11 3.97 12.39
N THR A 67 15.17 3.99 13.21
CA THR A 67 16.43 4.69 12.93
C THR A 67 17.15 4.07 11.75
N TYR A 68 17.31 2.74 11.73
CA TYR A 68 18.14 2.05 10.75
C TYR A 68 17.30 1.20 9.80
N ASP A 69 17.27 1.57 8.51
CA ASP A 69 16.63 0.78 7.47
C ASP A 69 17.67 0.39 6.40
N SER A 70 17.81 -0.92 6.14
CA SER A 70 18.83 -1.44 5.21
C SER A 70 18.60 -1.03 3.75
N THR A 71 17.38 -0.65 3.37
CA THR A 71 17.03 -0.23 2.00
C THR A 71 16.93 1.28 1.89
N HIS A 72 16.32 1.91 2.88
CA HIS A 72 15.94 3.34 2.85
C HIS A 72 16.87 4.22 3.70
N GLY A 73 17.96 3.66 4.21
CA GLY A 73 18.98 4.37 4.97
C GLY A 73 18.53 4.79 6.37
N VAL A 74 19.40 5.58 6.99
CA VAL A 74 19.19 6.12 8.33
C VAL A 74 18.07 7.17 8.30
N PHE A 75 17.19 7.14 9.29
CA PHE A 75 16.15 8.15 9.45
C PHE A 75 16.77 9.54 9.65
N ASN A 76 16.37 10.51 8.83
CA ASN A 76 16.84 11.89 8.91
C ASN A 76 15.95 12.71 9.85
N GLY A 77 16.14 12.53 11.16
CA GLY A 77 15.38 13.19 12.20
C GLY A 77 15.81 12.70 13.58
N THR A 78 15.07 13.10 14.62
CA THR A 78 15.33 12.65 15.99
C THR A 78 14.33 11.59 16.39
N ILE A 79 14.81 10.55 17.07
CA ILE A 79 13.98 9.57 17.76
C ILE A 79 14.56 9.29 19.13
N ARG A 80 13.71 9.30 20.15
CA ARG A 80 14.06 9.04 21.54
C ARG A 80 13.02 8.10 22.17
N VAL A 81 13.49 7.12 22.91
CA VAL A 81 12.63 6.32 23.79
C VAL A 81 12.42 7.12 25.05
N VAL A 82 11.17 7.52 25.33
CA VAL A 82 10.83 8.26 26.56
C VAL A 82 10.64 7.27 27.70
N ASP A 83 9.84 6.23 27.44
CA ASP A 83 9.57 5.10 28.33
C ASP A 83 9.10 3.89 27.50
N ASP A 84 8.73 2.79 28.16
CA ASP A 84 8.31 1.55 27.48
C ASP A 84 7.00 1.69 26.67
N SER A 85 6.24 2.76 26.88
CA SER A 85 4.94 3.05 26.24
C SER A 85 4.95 4.32 25.37
N THR A 86 6.09 5.01 25.24
CA THR A 86 6.15 6.30 24.56
C THR A 86 7.47 6.46 23.80
N LEU A 87 7.36 6.74 22.50
CA LEU A 87 8.44 7.26 21.67
C LEU A 87 8.26 8.76 21.47
N GLU A 88 9.36 9.46 21.24
CA GLU A 88 9.38 10.84 20.76
C GLU A 88 10.09 10.88 19.41
N ILE A 89 9.41 11.35 18.37
CA ILE A 89 9.94 11.46 17.01
C ILE A 89 9.80 12.90 16.54
N ASN A 90 10.92 13.56 16.21
CA ASN A 90 10.98 14.98 15.87
C ASN A 90 10.24 15.87 16.90
N GLY A 91 10.40 15.56 18.19
CA GLY A 91 9.77 16.28 19.30
C GLY A 91 8.28 15.97 19.52
N LYS A 92 7.68 15.06 18.74
CA LYS A 92 6.28 14.65 18.89
C LYS A 92 6.19 13.31 19.63
N GLN A 93 5.32 13.23 20.62
CA GLN A 93 5.07 11.98 21.34
C GLN A 93 4.20 11.02 20.53
N VAL A 94 4.58 9.74 20.54
CA VAL A 94 3.87 8.64 19.89
C VAL A 94 3.70 7.52 20.90
N LYS A 95 2.45 7.14 21.17
CA LYS A 95 2.13 6.07 22.11
C LYS A 95 2.42 4.71 21.51
N VAL A 96 3.00 3.83 22.31
CA VAL A 96 3.37 2.47 21.93
C VAL A 96 2.49 1.48 22.68
N THR A 97 1.95 0.52 21.94
CA THR A 97 1.17 -0.59 22.48
C THR A 97 1.60 -1.92 21.85
N SER A 98 1.27 -3.03 22.52
CA SER A 98 1.68 -4.39 22.13
C SER A 98 0.52 -5.38 22.17
N LYS A 99 -0.69 -4.93 21.80
CA LYS A 99 -1.90 -5.74 21.81
C LYS A 99 -1.96 -6.63 20.57
N ARG A 100 -2.31 -7.90 20.76
CA ARG A 100 -2.56 -8.86 19.66
C ARG A 100 -3.96 -8.73 19.10
N ASN A 101 -4.92 -8.45 19.95
CA ASN A 101 -6.30 -8.25 19.57
C ASN A 101 -6.53 -6.78 19.18
N PRO A 102 -6.95 -6.48 17.95
CA PRO A 102 -7.17 -5.10 17.49
C PRO A 102 -8.26 -4.35 18.26
N GLU A 103 -9.18 -5.06 18.93
CA GLU A 103 -10.24 -4.48 19.77
C GLU A 103 -9.72 -3.89 21.08
N GLU A 104 -8.58 -4.39 21.57
CA GLU A 104 -7.99 -3.98 22.85
C GLU A 104 -7.03 -2.79 22.71
N ILE A 105 -6.79 -2.31 21.49
CA ILE A 105 -5.92 -1.16 21.24
C ILE A 105 -6.72 0.11 21.52
N PRO A 106 -6.34 0.95 22.51
CA PRO A 106 -7.13 2.10 22.93
C PRO A 106 -6.86 3.32 22.01
N TRP A 107 -7.23 3.20 20.74
CA TRP A 107 -7.09 4.27 19.74
C TRP A 107 -7.76 5.57 20.14
N GLY A 108 -8.95 5.48 20.75
CA GLY A 108 -9.73 6.63 21.23
C GLY A 108 -8.98 7.44 22.29
N ASP A 109 -8.33 6.77 23.23
CA ASP A 109 -7.56 7.40 24.31
C ASP A 109 -6.36 8.20 23.78
N TYR A 110 -5.83 7.80 22.62
CA TYR A 110 -4.73 8.49 21.95
C TYR A 110 -5.21 9.51 20.90
N GLY A 111 -6.52 9.64 20.72
CA GLY A 111 -7.13 10.54 19.75
C GLY A 111 -6.77 10.18 18.31
N VAL A 112 -6.78 8.89 17.97
CA VAL A 112 -6.56 8.38 16.60
C VAL A 112 -7.87 8.46 15.81
N ASP A 113 -7.82 9.12 14.65
CA ASP A 113 -8.93 9.18 13.71
C ASP A 113 -8.88 8.02 12.70
N TYR A 114 -7.69 7.78 12.12
CA TYR A 114 -7.47 6.79 11.08
C TYR A 114 -6.43 5.77 11.51
N VAL A 115 -6.71 4.49 11.31
CA VAL A 115 -5.74 3.41 11.52
C VAL A 115 -5.20 2.94 10.17
N VAL A 116 -3.88 2.88 10.05
CA VAL A 116 -3.20 2.15 8.99
C VAL A 116 -2.98 0.72 9.46
N GLU A 117 -3.77 -0.20 8.90
CA GLU A 117 -3.66 -1.62 9.17
C GLU A 117 -2.57 -2.23 8.28
N SER A 118 -1.40 -2.47 8.87
CA SER A 118 -0.19 -2.95 8.21
C SER A 118 0.46 -4.17 8.86
N SER A 119 -0.30 -4.89 9.69
CA SER A 119 0.11 -6.19 10.24
C SER A 119 0.06 -7.30 9.17
N GLY A 120 -0.80 -7.14 8.16
CA GLY A 120 -1.06 -8.16 7.15
C GLY A 120 -1.97 -9.31 7.62
N VAL A 121 -2.54 -9.20 8.83
CA VAL A 121 -3.42 -10.23 9.43
C VAL A 121 -4.90 -9.86 9.33
N PHE A 122 -5.23 -8.58 9.57
CA PHE A 122 -6.61 -8.10 9.62
C PHE A 122 -7.03 -7.47 8.28
N THR A 123 -7.01 -8.25 7.20
CA THR A 123 -7.24 -7.75 5.83
C THR A 123 -8.68 -7.88 5.33
N ALA A 124 -9.55 -8.54 6.09
CA ALA A 124 -10.99 -8.60 5.80
C ALA A 124 -11.74 -7.45 6.48
N LEU A 125 -12.87 -7.03 5.92
CA LEU A 125 -13.68 -5.91 6.39
C LEU A 125 -14.02 -6.04 7.88
N GLU A 126 -14.55 -7.20 8.29
CA GLU A 126 -14.96 -7.48 9.67
C GLU A 126 -13.77 -7.42 10.64
N LYS A 127 -12.67 -8.09 10.29
CA LYS A 127 -11.43 -8.11 11.09
C LYS A 127 -10.79 -6.73 11.25
N ALA A 128 -10.75 -5.93 10.19
CA ALA A 128 -10.22 -4.57 10.26
C ALA A 128 -11.16 -3.64 11.04
N SER A 129 -12.48 -3.85 10.95
CA SER A 129 -13.48 -3.08 11.71
C SER A 129 -13.33 -3.23 13.22
N ALA A 130 -12.66 -4.28 13.69
CA ALA A 130 -12.34 -4.49 15.10
C ALA A 130 -11.57 -3.29 15.72
N HIS A 131 -10.75 -2.58 14.94
CA HIS A 131 -10.10 -1.35 15.42
C HIS A 131 -11.07 -0.24 15.83
N LYS A 132 -12.28 -0.22 15.27
CA LYS A 132 -13.28 0.77 15.63
C LYS A 132 -13.80 0.58 17.06
N LYS A 133 -13.78 -0.65 17.58
CA LYS A 133 -14.08 -0.92 19.01
C LYS A 133 -13.07 -0.26 19.94
N GLY A 134 -11.83 -0.13 19.49
CA GLY A 134 -10.77 0.63 20.17
C GLY A 134 -10.90 2.15 20.06
N GLY A 135 -11.89 2.67 19.33
CA GLY A 135 -12.15 4.11 19.18
C GLY A 135 -11.64 4.75 17.88
N ALA A 136 -11.04 3.99 16.96
CA ALA A 136 -10.68 4.50 15.64
C ALA A 136 -11.94 4.82 14.81
N LYS A 137 -11.93 5.92 14.05
CA LYS A 137 -13.07 6.28 13.18
C LYS A 137 -13.03 5.50 11.87
N LYS A 138 -11.85 5.40 11.26
CA LYS A 138 -11.64 4.77 9.95
C LYS A 138 -10.39 3.91 9.90
N VAL A 139 -10.36 2.95 8.98
CA VAL A 139 -9.25 1.99 8.80
C VAL A 139 -8.87 1.90 7.33
N VAL A 140 -7.57 2.00 7.05
CA VAL A 140 -6.97 1.80 5.73
C VAL A 140 -6.08 0.57 5.79
N ILE A 141 -6.51 -0.49 5.10
CA ILE A 141 -5.77 -1.76 4.99
C ILE A 141 -4.67 -1.59 3.93
N SER A 142 -3.43 -1.83 4.31
CA SER A 142 -2.25 -1.71 3.43
C SER A 142 -1.97 -2.97 2.58
N ALA A 143 -3.00 -3.77 2.33
CA ALA A 143 -2.95 -5.00 1.57
C ALA A 143 -4.29 -5.23 0.82
N PRO A 144 -4.32 -6.10 -0.21
CA PRO A 144 -5.57 -6.49 -0.84
C PRO A 144 -6.55 -7.07 0.16
N SER A 145 -7.79 -6.57 0.10
CA SER A 145 -8.91 -7.14 0.84
C SER A 145 -9.77 -8.02 -0.06
N ALA A 146 -10.35 -9.06 0.54
CA ALA A 146 -11.31 -9.92 -0.14
C ALA A 146 -12.63 -9.18 -0.39
N ASP A 147 -13.06 -8.37 0.59
CA ASP A 147 -14.41 -7.83 0.76
C ASP A 147 -14.46 -6.31 1.00
N ALA A 148 -13.40 -5.68 1.51
CA ALA A 148 -13.38 -4.23 1.68
C ALA A 148 -13.27 -3.49 0.33
N PRO A 149 -13.96 -2.33 0.16
CA PRO A 149 -13.79 -1.45 -1.00
C PRO A 149 -12.32 -1.10 -1.23
N MET A 150 -11.87 -1.17 -2.48
CA MET A 150 -10.47 -1.06 -2.85
C MET A 150 -10.22 0.19 -3.67
N PHE A 151 -9.18 0.94 -3.31
CA PHE A 151 -8.81 2.18 -3.98
C PHE A 151 -7.35 2.20 -4.37
N VAL A 152 -7.08 2.81 -5.52
CA VAL A 152 -5.76 3.26 -5.96
C VAL A 152 -5.89 4.76 -6.22
N VAL A 153 -5.06 5.55 -5.53
CA VAL A 153 -5.05 7.01 -5.66
C VAL A 153 -4.55 7.40 -7.05
N GLY A 154 -5.26 8.32 -7.71
CA GLY A 154 -5.07 8.70 -9.12
C GLY A 154 -5.83 7.82 -10.11
N VAL A 155 -6.65 6.87 -9.64
CA VAL A 155 -7.37 5.91 -10.50
C VAL A 155 -8.86 5.92 -10.19
N ASN A 156 -9.24 5.58 -8.96
CA ASN A 156 -10.66 5.42 -8.57
C ASN A 156 -11.01 6.03 -7.21
N GLU A 157 -10.11 6.78 -6.58
CA GLU A 157 -10.32 7.42 -5.27
C GLU A 157 -11.52 8.37 -5.24
N LYS A 158 -11.88 8.96 -6.39
CA LYS A 158 -13.08 9.81 -6.52
C LYS A 158 -14.39 9.05 -6.24
N THR A 159 -14.38 7.72 -6.27
CA THR A 159 -15.54 6.87 -5.95
C THR A 159 -15.67 6.55 -4.46
N TYR A 160 -14.70 6.95 -3.64
CA TYR A 160 -14.78 6.83 -2.19
C TYR A 160 -15.97 7.62 -1.64
N LYS A 161 -16.68 7.02 -0.68
CA LYS A 161 -17.78 7.68 0.02
C LYS A 161 -17.48 7.80 1.50
N PRO A 162 -17.81 8.93 2.17
CA PRO A 162 -17.50 9.15 3.59
C PRO A 162 -18.04 8.09 4.56
N GLU A 163 -19.06 7.34 4.19
CA GLU A 163 -19.61 6.21 4.97
C GLU A 163 -18.75 4.92 4.90
N MET A 164 -17.77 4.86 3.98
CA MET A 164 -16.84 3.75 3.88
C MET A 164 -15.78 3.88 4.98
N ASP A 165 -16.01 3.21 6.11
CA ASP A 165 -15.11 3.31 7.27
C ASP A 165 -13.88 2.42 7.16
N VAL A 166 -13.95 1.35 6.38
CA VAL A 166 -12.85 0.41 6.19
C VAL A 166 -12.62 0.23 4.70
N VAL A 167 -11.41 0.53 4.25
CA VAL A 167 -11.02 0.48 2.84
C VAL A 167 -9.66 -0.21 2.68
N SER A 168 -9.40 -0.74 1.49
CA SER A 168 -8.13 -1.33 1.11
C SER A 168 -7.38 -0.42 0.14
N ASN A 169 -6.11 -0.13 0.43
CA ASN A 169 -5.21 0.57 -0.49
C ASN A 169 -4.55 -0.39 -1.50
N ALA A 170 -5.25 -1.48 -1.84
CA ALA A 170 -4.83 -2.53 -2.75
C ALA A 170 -3.45 -3.15 -2.40
N SER A 171 -2.72 -3.63 -3.42
CA SER A 171 -1.32 -4.07 -3.30
C SER A 171 -0.38 -3.07 -3.98
N CYS A 172 0.92 -3.16 -3.68
CA CYS A 172 1.97 -2.42 -4.39
C CYS A 172 1.91 -2.66 -5.92
N THR A 173 1.75 -3.90 -6.36
CA THR A 173 1.63 -4.23 -7.79
C THR A 173 0.34 -3.67 -8.40
N THR A 174 -0.78 -3.66 -7.68
CA THR A 174 -2.02 -3.03 -8.17
C THR A 174 -1.87 -1.52 -8.33
N ASN A 175 -1.23 -0.86 -7.36
CA ASN A 175 -0.95 0.59 -7.43
C ASN A 175 0.00 0.92 -8.60
N CYS A 176 0.90 0.01 -8.98
CA CYS A 176 1.75 0.19 -10.17
C CYS A 176 1.00 -0.08 -11.48
N LEU A 177 0.22 -1.16 -11.54
CA LEU A 177 -0.46 -1.59 -12.78
C LEU A 177 -1.69 -0.74 -13.13
N ALA A 178 -2.48 -0.33 -12.13
CA ALA A 178 -3.78 0.30 -12.38
C ALA A 178 -3.69 1.63 -13.14
N PRO A 179 -2.78 2.58 -12.82
CA PRO A 179 -2.63 3.81 -13.60
C PRO A 179 -2.22 3.54 -15.06
N LEU A 180 -1.28 2.63 -15.27
CA LEU A 180 -0.85 2.23 -16.63
C LEU A 180 -2.01 1.64 -17.42
N ALA A 181 -2.74 0.70 -16.80
CA ALA A 181 -3.88 0.05 -17.43
C ALA A 181 -5.02 1.03 -17.73
N LYS A 182 -5.29 2.00 -16.84
CA LYS A 182 -6.26 3.08 -17.04
C LYS A 182 -5.94 3.89 -18.29
N VAL A 183 -4.74 4.48 -18.37
CA VAL A 183 -4.33 5.31 -19.51
C VAL A 183 -4.41 4.53 -20.81
N VAL A 184 -3.85 3.32 -20.85
CA VAL A 184 -3.86 2.49 -22.07
C VAL A 184 -5.29 2.09 -22.47
N HIS A 185 -6.16 1.80 -21.49
CA HIS A 185 -7.54 1.42 -21.76
C HIS A 185 -8.38 2.59 -22.27
N GLU A 186 -8.27 3.76 -21.67
CA GLU A 186 -9.05 4.94 -22.07
C GLU A 186 -8.69 5.44 -23.47
N GLU A 187 -7.41 5.40 -23.84
CA GLU A 187 -6.94 5.90 -25.13
C GLU A 187 -7.08 4.89 -26.28
N PHE A 188 -6.87 3.61 -25.99
CA PHE A 188 -6.70 2.57 -27.02
C PHE A 188 -7.62 1.35 -26.84
N GLY A 189 -8.28 1.21 -25.69
CA GLY A 189 -9.13 0.07 -25.37
C GLY A 189 -8.36 -1.23 -25.19
N ILE A 190 -8.15 -1.67 -23.96
CA ILE A 190 -7.64 -3.02 -23.68
C ILE A 190 -8.73 -4.08 -23.94
N VAL A 191 -8.44 -5.06 -24.79
CA VAL A 191 -9.28 -6.24 -25.06
C VAL A 191 -8.98 -7.34 -24.05
N GLU A 192 -7.70 -7.72 -23.93
CA GLU A 192 -7.20 -8.70 -22.96
C GLU A 192 -5.71 -8.42 -22.69
N GLY A 193 -5.19 -8.88 -21.56
CA GLY A 193 -3.78 -8.70 -21.23
C GLY A 193 -3.26 -9.66 -20.16
N LEU A 194 -1.96 -9.94 -20.27
CA LEU A 194 -1.20 -10.73 -19.31
C LEU A 194 -0.15 -9.84 -18.67
N MET A 195 -0.09 -9.87 -17.35
CA MET A 195 0.90 -9.14 -16.58
C MET A 195 1.90 -10.09 -15.91
N THR A 196 3.18 -9.73 -15.98
CA THR A 196 4.22 -10.34 -15.15
C THR A 196 4.83 -9.28 -14.26
N THR A 197 4.95 -9.55 -12.96
CA THR A 197 5.76 -8.71 -12.08
C THR A 197 7.04 -9.41 -11.64
N VAL A 198 8.19 -8.81 -11.93
CA VAL A 198 9.46 -9.22 -11.33
C VAL A 198 9.61 -8.41 -10.05
N HIS A 199 9.47 -9.11 -8.93
CA HIS A 199 9.13 -8.50 -7.66
C HIS A 199 10.20 -8.78 -6.60
N ALA A 200 10.61 -7.75 -5.88
CA ALA A 200 11.54 -7.87 -4.75
C ALA A 200 11.01 -8.81 -3.66
N THR A 201 11.96 -9.27 -2.85
CA THR A 201 11.70 -10.09 -1.66
C THR A 201 10.83 -9.34 -0.65
N THR A 202 9.91 -10.05 -0.02
CA THR A 202 9.06 -9.53 1.06
C THR A 202 9.21 -10.39 2.31
N ALA A 203 8.67 -9.93 3.43
CA ALA A 203 8.76 -10.64 4.71
C ALA A 203 8.05 -12.01 4.72
N THR A 204 7.23 -12.33 3.70
CA THR A 204 6.54 -13.63 3.62
C THR A 204 7.41 -14.76 3.09
N GLN A 205 8.49 -14.45 2.36
CA GLN A 205 9.44 -15.45 1.88
C GLN A 205 10.45 -15.81 2.97
N LYS A 206 11.13 -16.94 2.81
CA LYS A 206 12.03 -17.47 3.83
C LYS A 206 13.49 -17.13 3.55
N THR A 207 14.25 -16.88 4.61
CA THR A 207 15.71 -16.72 4.49
C THR A 207 16.39 -18.03 4.08
N VAL A 208 15.92 -19.16 4.62
CA VAL A 208 16.34 -20.52 4.28
C VAL A 208 15.12 -21.38 3.97
N ASP A 209 15.29 -22.53 3.32
CA ASP A 209 14.17 -23.41 2.99
C ASP A 209 13.36 -23.79 4.24
N GLY A 210 12.04 -23.65 4.19
CA GLY A 210 11.16 -23.85 5.34
C GLY A 210 9.66 -23.82 5.00
N PRO A 211 8.78 -24.03 6.01
CA PRO A 211 7.35 -24.18 5.78
C PRO A 211 6.70 -22.87 5.34
N SER A 212 5.95 -22.92 4.25
CA SER A 212 5.15 -21.81 3.72
C SER A 212 3.67 -22.09 3.88
N ARG A 213 2.91 -21.08 4.31
CA ARG A 213 1.46 -21.16 4.51
C ARG A 213 0.66 -20.98 3.22
N LYS A 214 1.30 -20.47 2.16
CA LYS A 214 0.63 -20.10 0.90
C LYS A 214 0.79 -21.17 -0.18
N ASP A 215 2.05 -21.53 -0.46
CA ASP A 215 2.43 -22.47 -1.52
C ASP A 215 3.84 -23.03 -1.28
N TRP A 216 4.21 -24.15 -1.91
CA TRP A 216 5.51 -24.81 -1.71
C TRP A 216 6.69 -23.95 -2.18
N ARG A 217 6.52 -23.17 -3.25
CA ARG A 217 7.58 -22.32 -3.82
C ARG A 217 7.97 -21.19 -2.87
N GLY A 218 7.01 -20.63 -2.14
CA GLY A 218 7.23 -19.63 -1.09
C GLY A 218 8.01 -20.16 0.11
N GLY A 219 8.17 -21.48 0.22
CA GLY A 219 9.03 -22.11 1.23
C GLY A 219 10.51 -22.09 0.88
N ARG A 220 10.88 -21.76 -0.35
CA ARG A 220 12.29 -21.73 -0.80
C ARG A 220 12.99 -20.46 -0.33
N SER A 221 14.30 -20.57 -0.12
CA SER A 221 15.19 -19.47 0.27
C SER A 221 15.15 -18.32 -0.75
N ALA A 222 14.80 -17.12 -0.29
CA ALA A 222 14.53 -15.97 -1.13
C ALA A 222 15.79 -15.37 -1.80
N SER A 223 16.96 -15.50 -1.16
CA SER A 223 18.20 -14.85 -1.61
C SER A 223 18.90 -15.56 -2.77
N GLN A 224 18.49 -16.79 -3.10
CA GLN A 224 19.17 -17.64 -4.09
C GLN A 224 18.22 -18.22 -5.15
N ASN A 225 16.95 -17.81 -5.15
CA ASN A 225 15.95 -18.33 -6.09
C ASN A 225 15.22 -17.22 -6.83
N ILE A 226 14.84 -17.53 -8.06
CA ILE A 226 13.70 -16.90 -8.73
C ILE A 226 12.47 -17.74 -8.37
N ILE A 227 11.51 -17.16 -7.64
CA ILE A 227 10.36 -17.89 -7.08
C ILE A 227 9.08 -17.46 -7.82
N PRO A 228 8.54 -18.29 -8.74
CA PRO A 228 7.25 -18.01 -9.33
C PRO A 228 6.14 -18.07 -8.26
N SER A 229 5.26 -17.08 -8.23
CA SER A 229 4.15 -16.98 -7.29
C SER A 229 2.90 -16.41 -7.97
N SER A 230 1.73 -16.80 -7.46
CA SER A 230 0.47 -16.17 -7.85
C SER A 230 0.41 -14.72 -7.32
N THR A 231 -0.16 -13.83 -8.13
CA THR A 231 -0.48 -12.45 -7.74
C THR A 231 -1.95 -12.15 -7.97
N GLY A 232 -2.58 -11.49 -6.99
CA GLY A 232 -3.96 -11.01 -7.12
C GLY A 232 -4.06 -9.67 -7.86
N ALA A 233 -2.94 -9.04 -8.21
CA ALA A 233 -2.93 -7.65 -8.66
C ALA A 233 -3.71 -7.40 -9.95
N ALA A 234 -3.55 -8.27 -10.96
CA ALA A 234 -4.29 -8.14 -12.22
C ALA A 234 -5.81 -8.30 -12.01
N LYS A 235 -6.23 -9.24 -11.15
CA LYS A 235 -7.65 -9.39 -10.77
C LYS A 235 -8.15 -8.19 -9.97
N ALA A 236 -7.31 -7.62 -9.10
CA ALA A 236 -7.62 -6.43 -8.33
C ALA A 236 -7.77 -5.17 -9.22
N VAL A 237 -7.10 -5.12 -10.38
CA VAL A 237 -7.35 -4.06 -11.38
C VAL A 237 -8.81 -4.06 -11.81
N GLY A 238 -9.42 -5.22 -12.03
CA GLY A 238 -10.86 -5.32 -12.34
C GLY A 238 -11.79 -4.82 -11.23
N LYS A 239 -11.33 -4.74 -9.98
CA LYS A 239 -12.09 -4.13 -8.87
C LYS A 239 -11.99 -2.61 -8.88
N VAL A 240 -10.83 -2.04 -9.25
CA VAL A 240 -10.60 -0.58 -9.26
C VAL A 240 -11.00 0.06 -10.58
N LEU A 241 -10.96 -0.69 -11.68
CA LEU A 241 -11.36 -0.32 -13.05
C LEU A 241 -12.34 -1.39 -13.56
N PRO A 242 -13.65 -1.27 -13.27
CA PRO A 242 -14.65 -2.29 -13.61
C PRO A 242 -14.69 -2.69 -15.09
N GLU A 243 -14.38 -1.76 -16.00
CA GLU A 243 -14.29 -1.96 -17.45
C GLU A 243 -13.14 -2.90 -17.89
N LEU A 244 -12.18 -3.14 -16.99
CA LEU A 244 -11.09 -4.11 -17.13
C LEU A 244 -11.34 -5.42 -16.39
N ASN A 245 -12.50 -5.58 -15.75
CA ASN A 245 -12.82 -6.81 -15.03
C ASN A 245 -12.84 -8.02 -15.97
N GLY A 246 -12.09 -9.06 -15.61
CA GLY A 246 -11.93 -10.27 -16.41
C GLY A 246 -10.96 -10.16 -17.60
N LYS A 247 -10.46 -8.96 -17.93
CA LYS A 247 -9.55 -8.76 -19.09
C LYS A 247 -8.08 -8.97 -18.76
N LEU A 248 -7.70 -8.79 -17.49
CA LEU A 248 -6.32 -8.86 -17.04
C LEU A 248 -6.10 -10.01 -16.06
N THR A 249 -5.06 -10.79 -16.32
CA THR A 249 -4.52 -11.78 -15.38
C THR A 249 -3.01 -11.74 -15.35
N GLY A 250 -2.36 -12.47 -14.46
CA GLY A 250 -0.90 -12.41 -14.37
C GLY A 250 -0.25 -13.28 -13.32
N MET A 251 1.08 -13.20 -13.27
CA MET A 251 1.92 -13.91 -12.32
C MET A 251 3.05 -13.03 -11.79
N ALA A 252 3.73 -13.51 -10.75
CA ALA A 252 4.88 -12.84 -10.17
C ALA A 252 6.09 -13.77 -10.16
N PHE A 253 7.28 -13.21 -10.32
CA PHE A 253 8.55 -13.85 -10.02
C PHE A 253 9.21 -13.08 -8.89
N ARG A 254 9.34 -13.70 -7.72
CA ARG A 254 10.10 -13.09 -6.61
C ARG A 254 11.58 -13.28 -6.88
N VAL A 255 12.35 -12.21 -6.78
CA VAL A 255 13.79 -12.23 -7.07
C VAL A 255 14.61 -11.71 -5.88
N PRO A 256 15.92 -12.03 -5.81
CA PRO A 256 16.82 -11.64 -4.71
C PRO A 256 17.18 -10.15 -4.65
N THR A 257 16.19 -9.27 -4.78
CA THR A 257 16.35 -7.82 -4.56
C THR A 257 15.60 -7.38 -3.29
N PRO A 258 16.16 -6.46 -2.50
CA PRO A 258 15.57 -6.05 -1.22
C PRO A 258 14.31 -5.18 -1.38
N ASN A 259 14.26 -4.38 -2.44
CA ASN A 259 13.14 -3.54 -2.84
C ASN A 259 13.26 -3.17 -4.34
N VAL A 260 12.29 -2.40 -4.84
CA VAL A 260 12.01 -2.10 -6.25
C VAL A 260 11.53 -3.34 -7.01
N SER A 261 10.53 -3.13 -7.85
CA SER A 261 9.88 -4.18 -8.62
C SER A 261 9.41 -3.58 -9.93
N VAL A 262 9.19 -4.43 -10.93
CA VAL A 262 8.75 -4.00 -12.26
C VAL A 262 7.50 -4.79 -12.66
N VAL A 263 6.64 -4.13 -13.41
CA VAL A 263 5.46 -4.71 -14.05
C VAL A 263 5.70 -4.68 -15.55
N ASP A 264 5.58 -5.84 -16.18
CA ASP A 264 5.45 -6.02 -17.62
C ASP A 264 3.98 -6.30 -17.94
N LEU A 265 3.36 -5.47 -18.78
CA LEU A 265 1.98 -5.64 -19.23
C LEU A 265 1.98 -5.84 -20.75
N THR A 266 1.73 -7.08 -21.16
CA THR A 266 1.47 -7.41 -22.57
C THR A 266 -0.04 -7.41 -22.78
N CYS A 267 -0.56 -6.55 -23.65
CA CYS A 267 -1.99 -6.45 -23.90
C CYS A 267 -2.32 -6.30 -25.38
N ARG A 268 -3.51 -6.76 -25.76
CA ARG A 268 -4.10 -6.56 -27.09
C ARG A 268 -5.02 -5.35 -27.04
N LEU A 269 -4.76 -4.38 -27.92
CA LEU A 269 -5.53 -3.14 -28.01
C LEU A 269 -6.65 -3.27 -29.04
N GLN A 270 -7.75 -2.55 -28.81
CA GLN A 270 -8.88 -2.45 -29.72
C GLN A 270 -8.57 -1.47 -30.85
N LYS A 271 -7.95 -0.33 -30.51
CA LYS A 271 -7.47 0.67 -31.46
C LYS A 271 -5.99 0.45 -31.73
N ASN A 272 -5.62 0.40 -33.00
CA ASN A 272 -4.21 0.35 -33.40
C ASN A 272 -3.49 1.60 -32.90
N ALA A 273 -2.32 1.40 -32.30
CA ALA A 273 -1.45 2.45 -31.81
C ALA A 273 0.00 2.08 -32.09
N THR A 274 0.82 3.08 -32.42
CA THR A 274 2.27 2.89 -32.46
C THR A 274 2.85 2.94 -31.05
N TYR A 275 4.07 2.46 -30.88
CA TYR A 275 4.78 2.57 -29.60
C TYR A 275 4.94 4.03 -29.15
N GLU A 276 5.13 4.96 -30.10
CA GLU A 276 5.22 6.40 -29.81
C GLU A 276 3.90 6.97 -29.31
N ASP A 277 2.76 6.55 -29.87
CA ASP A 277 1.43 6.97 -29.40
C ASP A 277 1.20 6.54 -27.94
N VAL A 278 1.57 5.31 -27.59
CA VAL A 278 1.43 4.78 -26.22
C VAL A 278 2.33 5.55 -25.25
N LYS A 279 3.59 5.81 -25.61
CA LYS A 279 4.50 6.64 -24.78
C LYS A 279 3.97 8.05 -24.58
N ALA A 280 3.43 8.67 -25.64
CA ALA A 280 2.87 10.01 -25.56
C ALA A 280 1.67 10.07 -24.61
N ALA A 281 0.78 9.08 -24.67
CA ALA A 281 -0.37 8.97 -23.76
C ALA A 281 0.07 8.84 -22.30
N ILE A 282 1.02 7.94 -22.00
CA ILE A 282 1.54 7.75 -20.65
C ILE A 282 2.23 9.02 -20.15
N LYS A 283 3.03 9.67 -21.00
CA LYS A 283 3.71 10.92 -20.65
C LYS A 283 2.71 12.03 -20.32
N TYR A 284 1.70 12.22 -21.17
CA TYR A 284 0.66 13.21 -20.95
C TYR A 284 -0.05 12.99 -19.61
N ALA A 285 -0.44 11.75 -19.31
CA ALA A 285 -1.06 11.38 -18.04
C ALA A 285 -0.14 11.63 -16.82
N SER A 286 1.19 11.53 -16.98
CA SER A 286 2.16 11.74 -15.91
C SER A 286 2.48 13.21 -15.61
N GLU A 287 2.20 14.11 -16.55
CA GLU A 287 2.45 15.56 -16.42
C GLU A 287 1.20 16.34 -15.98
N GLY A 288 0.05 15.64 -15.87
CA GLY A 288 -1.21 16.17 -15.38
C GLY A 288 -1.49 15.86 -13.93
#